data_AF-X0STC1-F1
#
_entry.id   AF-X0STC1-F1
#
_cell.length_a   1.000
_cell.length_b   1.000
_cell.length_c   1.000
_cell.angle_alpha   90.00
_cell.angle_beta   90.00
_cell.angle_gamma   90.00
#
_symmetry.space_group_name_H-M   'P 1'
#
loop_
_entity.id
_entity.type
_entity.pdbx_description
1 polymer ?
#
loop_
_entity_poly.entity_id
_entity_poly.type
_entity_poly.pdbx_seq_one_letter_code
_entity_poly.pdbx_strand_id
1 'polypeptide(L)'
;DIAAYVESTQRHVTGTVRVKLLKGNASVVGRKSPKSLYSFRLATYDKGDEFDQSASLGFIHIWGLPVKIQAQIQGWRSLGLPVGTQAQIEGAEQTEDPLGEDKK
;
A
#
# COMPACT_ATOMS: atom_id res chain seq x y z
N ASP A 1 15.62 -5.82 28.47
CA ASP A 1 14.55 -6.27 27.56
C ASP A 1 14.68 -5.68 26.15
N ILE A 2 14.54 -4.36 25.95
CA ILE A 2 14.64 -3.70 24.63
C ILE A 2 15.96 -4.04 23.89
N ALA A 3 17.09 -4.10 24.59
CA ALA A 3 18.38 -4.46 23.96
C ALA A 3 18.36 -5.85 23.31
N ALA A 4 17.73 -6.84 23.96
CA ALA A 4 17.57 -8.19 23.42
C ALA A 4 16.60 -8.23 22.23
N TYR A 5 15.55 -7.41 22.26
CA TYR A 5 14.66 -7.22 21.11
C TYR A 5 15.41 -6.61 19.92
N VAL A 6 16.23 -5.58 20.15
CA VAL A 6 17.06 -4.97 19.10
C VAL A 6 17.96 -6.02 18.48
N GLU A 7 18.71 -6.77 19.28
CA GLU A 7 19.58 -7.85 18.78
C GLU A 7 18.81 -8.88 17.95
N SER A 8 17.60 -9.25 18.38
CA SER A 8 16.72 -10.14 17.64
C SER A 8 16.35 -9.59 16.26
N THR A 9 15.98 -8.32 16.17
CA THR A 9 15.62 -7.69 14.88
C THR A 9 16.83 -7.52 13.95
N GLN A 10 18.03 -7.33 14.49
CA GLN A 10 19.25 -7.08 13.70
C GLN A 10 19.80 -8.32 12.96
N ARG A 11 19.32 -9.54 13.25
CA ARG A 11 19.85 -10.80 12.67
C ARG A 11 19.94 -10.84 11.13
N HIS A 12 19.06 -10.14 10.43
CA HIS A 12 19.03 -10.08 8.96
C HIS A 12 19.37 -8.70 8.39
N VAL A 13 19.71 -7.73 9.25
CA VAL A 13 20.03 -6.36 8.86
C VAL A 13 21.48 -6.28 8.43
N THR A 14 21.78 -6.81 7.25
CA THR A 14 23.14 -6.82 6.68
C THR A 14 23.09 -6.36 5.23
N GLY A 15 23.85 -5.33 4.87
CA GLY A 15 23.87 -4.79 3.52
C GLY A 15 24.72 -3.53 3.38
N THR A 16 24.71 -2.95 2.19
CA THR A 16 25.40 -1.70 1.89
C THR A 16 24.39 -0.64 1.45
N VAL A 17 24.52 0.56 2.02
CA VAL A 17 23.71 1.73 1.65
C VAL A 17 24.62 2.77 1.02
N ARG A 18 24.24 3.26 -0.15
CA ARG A 18 24.93 4.34 -0.86
C ARG A 18 24.25 5.65 -0.50
N VAL A 19 25.03 6.63 -0.05
CA VAL A 19 24.53 7.93 0.43
C VAL A 19 25.22 9.06 -0.32
N LYS A 20 24.45 10.08 -0.72
CA LYS A 20 24.95 11.35 -1.24
C LYS A 20 24.92 12.38 -0.12
N LEU A 21 26.05 13.03 0.11
CA LEU A 21 26.20 14.05 1.14
C LEU A 21 26.27 15.43 0.47
N LEU A 22 25.42 16.37 0.88
CA LEU A 22 25.39 17.73 0.33
C LEU A 22 24.94 18.75 1.37
N LYS A 23 25.77 19.77 1.64
CA LYS A 23 25.45 20.90 2.54
C LYS A 23 24.81 20.45 3.87
N GLY A 24 25.41 19.47 4.55
CA GLY A 24 24.89 18.92 5.81
C GLY A 24 23.74 17.92 5.68
N ASN A 25 23.25 17.64 4.47
CA ASN A 25 22.23 16.62 4.22
C ASN A 25 22.84 15.30 3.76
N ALA A 26 22.22 14.19 4.17
CA ALA A 26 22.54 12.85 3.74
C ALA A 26 21.32 12.21 3.06
N SER A 27 21.43 11.91 1.77
CA SER A 27 20.35 11.33 0.96
C SER A 27 20.72 9.91 0.53
N VAL A 28 19.86 8.93 0.77
CA VAL A 28 20.08 7.55 0.31
C VAL A 28 19.83 7.47 -1.19
N VAL A 29 20.81 6.97 -1.95
CA VAL A 29 20.77 6.85 -3.43
C VAL A 29 20.91 5.41 -3.92
N GLY A 30 20.91 4.44 -3.01
CA GLY A 30 20.99 3.03 -3.37
C GLY A 30 21.13 2.12 -2.16
N ARG A 31 20.63 0.89 -2.29
CA ARG A 31 20.67 -0.14 -1.26
C ARG A 31 20.98 -1.47 -1.92
N LYS A 32 21.85 -2.29 -1.33
CA LYS A 32 22.00 -3.71 -1.69
C LYS A 32 22.11 -4.54 -0.42
N SER A 33 21.54 -5.74 -0.44
CA SER A 33 21.68 -6.69 0.67
C SER A 33 21.64 -8.11 0.14
N PRO A 34 22.53 -9.00 0.61
CA PRO A 34 22.41 -10.43 0.33
C PRO A 34 21.18 -11.06 1.03
N LYS A 35 20.66 -10.42 2.09
CA LYS A 35 19.45 -10.82 2.83
C LYS A 35 18.26 -9.91 2.50
N SER A 36 18.21 -9.42 1.26
CA SER A 36 17.13 -8.54 0.82
C SER A 36 15.80 -9.30 0.77
N LEU A 37 14.77 -8.76 1.43
CA LEU A 37 13.39 -9.23 1.29
C LEU A 37 12.70 -8.65 0.04
N TYR A 38 13.35 -7.70 -0.64
CA TYR A 38 12.85 -7.19 -1.91
C TYR A 38 13.04 -8.26 -3.00
N SER A 39 11.93 -8.68 -3.61
CA SER A 39 11.89 -9.51 -4.80
C SER A 39 11.44 -8.67 -5.98
N PHE A 40 12.30 -8.51 -6.98
CA PHE A 40 11.97 -7.76 -8.20
C PHE A 40 10.79 -8.38 -8.96
N ARG A 41 10.71 -9.71 -8.99
CA ARG A 41 9.67 -10.46 -9.73
C ARG A 41 8.27 -10.28 -9.16
N LEU A 42 8.15 -10.01 -7.87
CA LEU A 42 6.87 -9.70 -7.21
C LEU A 42 6.49 -8.22 -7.28
N ALA A 43 7.43 -7.36 -7.66
CA ALA A 43 7.24 -5.91 -7.62
C ALA A 43 7.23 -5.27 -9.02
N THR A 44 7.56 -6.03 -10.05
CA THR A 44 7.65 -5.53 -11.43
C THR A 44 6.32 -5.62 -12.14
N TYR A 45 6.06 -4.68 -13.04
CA TYR A 45 4.95 -4.74 -14.01
C TYR A 45 5.42 -5.22 -15.39
N ASP A 46 6.69 -5.58 -15.52
CA ASP A 46 7.30 -6.02 -16.78
C ASP A 46 7.13 -7.54 -16.99
N LYS A 47 7.60 -8.06 -18.13
CA LYS A 47 7.59 -9.49 -18.47
C LYS A 47 8.37 -10.28 -17.40
N GLY A 48 7.64 -11.09 -16.62
CA GLY A 48 8.20 -11.86 -15.51
C GLY A 48 7.61 -11.55 -14.14
N ASP A 49 6.52 -10.77 -14.08
CA ASP A 49 5.68 -10.62 -12.90
C ASP A 49 5.18 -11.99 -12.38
N GLU A 50 5.39 -12.22 -11.09
CA GLU A 50 4.93 -13.41 -10.35
C GLU A 50 3.84 -13.08 -9.32
N PHE A 51 3.42 -11.82 -9.22
CA PHE A 51 2.39 -11.42 -8.28
C PHE A 51 0.99 -11.86 -8.75
N ASP A 52 0.32 -12.67 -7.95
CA ASP A 52 -1.06 -13.07 -8.22
C ASP A 52 -2.04 -11.95 -7.85
N GLN A 53 -2.39 -11.16 -8.87
CA GLN A 53 -3.32 -10.04 -8.72
C GLN A 53 -4.73 -10.50 -8.30
N SER A 54 -5.13 -11.74 -8.60
CA SER A 54 -6.47 -12.24 -8.28
C SER A 54 -6.73 -12.31 -6.77
N ALA A 55 -5.69 -12.58 -5.97
CA ALA A 55 -5.77 -12.60 -4.52
C ALA A 55 -6.06 -11.21 -3.91
N SER A 56 -5.78 -10.13 -4.65
CA SER A 56 -5.94 -8.75 -4.17
C SER A 56 -7.39 -8.41 -3.85
N LEU A 57 -8.35 -8.87 -4.67
CA LEU A 57 -9.77 -8.62 -4.45
C LEU A 57 -10.21 -9.14 -3.08
N GLY A 58 -9.95 -10.42 -2.79
CA GLY A 58 -10.29 -11.03 -1.51
C GLY A 58 -9.63 -10.33 -0.33
N PHE A 59 -8.34 -9.99 -0.46
CA PHE A 59 -7.62 -9.25 0.57
C PHE A 59 -8.24 -7.88 0.87
N ILE A 60 -8.53 -7.07 -0.16
CA ILE A 60 -9.14 -5.75 -0.01
C ILE A 60 -10.50 -5.85 0.71
N HIS A 61 -11.32 -6.83 0.33
CA HIS A 61 -12.63 -7.05 0.94
C HIS A 61 -12.52 -7.39 2.44
N ILE A 62 -11.67 -8.35 2.80
CA ILE A 62 -11.53 -8.81 4.18
C ILE A 62 -10.83 -7.76 5.05
N TRP A 63 -9.74 -7.17 4.56
CA TRP A 63 -8.97 -6.16 5.29
C TRP A 63 -9.79 -4.88 5.54
N GLY A 64 -10.65 -4.50 4.59
CA GLY A 64 -11.54 -3.34 4.73
C GLY A 64 -12.81 -3.59 5.54
N LEU A 65 -13.14 -4.85 5.85
CA LEU A 65 -14.40 -5.21 6.50
C LEU A 65 -14.60 -4.54 7.87
N PRO A 66 -13.60 -4.53 8.79
CA PRO A 66 -13.78 -3.88 10.10
C PRO A 66 -14.07 -2.39 9.99
N VAL A 67 -13.40 -1.70 9.04
CA VAL A 67 -13.58 -0.26 8.81
C VAL A 67 -14.98 0.03 8.25
N LYS A 68 -15.47 -0.81 7.32
CA LYS A 68 -16.84 -0.70 6.81
C LYS A 68 -17.87 -0.86 7.91
N ILE A 69 -17.71 -1.86 8.78
CA ILE A 69 -18.60 -2.08 9.92
C ILE A 69 -18.57 -0.90 10.89
N GLN A 70 -17.37 -0.38 11.20
CA GLN A 70 -17.22 0.80 12.03
C GLN A 70 -17.95 2.00 11.44
N ALA A 71 -17.78 2.28 10.15
CA ALA A 71 -18.46 3.38 9.47
C ALA A 71 -19.99 3.22 9.50
N GLN A 72 -20.50 1.99 9.34
CA GLN A 72 -21.94 1.71 9.41
C GLN A 72 -22.52 1.95 10.82
N ILE A 73 -21.81 1.53 11.87
CA ILE A 73 -22.30 1.62 13.25
C ILE A 73 -22.09 3.02 13.84
N GLN A 74 -20.94 3.63 13.58
CA GLN A 74 -20.49 4.86 14.25
C GLN A 74 -20.60 6.09 13.33
N GLY A 75 -20.37 5.94 12.03
CA GLY A 75 -20.38 7.05 11.06
C GLY A 75 -21.79 7.57 10.77
N TRP A 76 -22.79 6.68 10.72
CA TRP A 76 -24.19 7.08 10.53
C TRP A 76 -24.76 7.83 11.75
N ARG A 77 -24.31 7.46 12.95
CA ARG A 77 -24.80 8.00 14.22
C ARG A 77 -24.29 9.41 14.50
N SER A 78 -23.11 9.79 13.99
CA SER A 78 -22.61 11.18 14.08
C SER A 78 -23.31 12.14 13.11
N LEU A 79 -24.00 11.64 12.09
CA LEU A 79 -24.75 12.43 11.10
C LEU A 79 -26.25 12.58 11.44
N GLY A 80 -26.71 12.03 12.56
CA GLY A 80 -28.09 12.19 13.03
C GLY A 80 -29.17 11.50 12.18
N LEU A 81 -28.77 10.62 11.26
CA LEU A 81 -29.68 9.91 10.36
C LEU A 81 -30.09 8.54 10.97
N PRO A 82 -31.27 8.00 10.65
CA PRO A 82 -31.74 6.73 11.22
C PRO A 82 -30.97 5.52 10.66
N VAL A 83 -30.72 4.53 11.52
CA VAL A 83 -30.07 3.26 11.15
C VAL A 83 -30.99 2.46 10.22
N GLY A 84 -30.54 2.19 8.99
CA GLY A 84 -31.27 1.35 8.03
C GLY A 84 -31.44 1.95 6.63
N THR A 85 -31.08 3.21 6.41
CA THR A 85 -31.04 3.76 5.05
C THR A 85 -29.81 3.20 4.34
N GLN A 86 -30.01 2.32 3.36
CA GLN A 86 -28.99 2.12 2.34
C GLN A 86 -28.99 3.38 1.49
N ALA A 87 -27.91 4.16 1.52
CA ALA A 87 -27.71 5.13 0.44
C ALA A 87 -27.57 4.32 -0.85
N GLN A 88 -28.57 4.42 -1.74
CA GLN A 88 -28.41 4.02 -3.13
C GLN A 88 -27.18 4.77 -3.66
N ILE A 89 -26.07 4.06 -3.82
CA ILE A 89 -24.98 4.53 -4.68
C ILE A 89 -25.44 4.20 -6.10
N GLU A 90 -26.44 4.92 -6.59
CA GLU A 90 -26.74 4.99 -8.01
C GLU A 90 -25.83 6.04 -8.63
N GLY A 91 -25.09 5.65 -9.68
CA GLY A 91 -24.41 6.57 -10.57
C GLY A 91 -23.01 7.02 -10.16
N ALA A 92 -22.07 6.08 -10.06
CA ALA A 92 -20.70 6.38 -10.48
C ALA A 92 -20.56 5.93 -11.94
N GLU A 93 -21.37 6.54 -12.81
CA GLU A 93 -21.21 6.41 -14.25
C GLU A 93 -19.97 7.21 -14.67
N GLN A 94 -19.23 6.62 -15.60
CA GLN A 94 -17.98 7.08 -16.20
C GLN A 94 -17.80 8.60 -16.23
N THR A 95 -16.80 9.11 -15.51
CA THR A 95 -16.09 10.30 -15.98
C THR A 95 -14.97 9.79 -16.87
N GLU A 96 -15.20 9.81 -18.17
CA GLU A 96 -14.15 9.62 -19.17
C GLU A 96 -13.09 10.72 -18.97
N ASP A 97 -11.82 10.33 -18.86
CA ASP A 97 -10.68 11.24 -18.81
C ASP A 97 -10.57 12.00 -20.16
N PRO A 98 -10.63 13.35 -20.18
CA PRO A 98 -10.47 14.11 -21.41
C PRO A 98 -9.00 14.52 -21.60
N LEU A 99 -8.08 13.56 -21.68
CA LEU A 99 -6.76 13.80 -22.27
C LEU A 99 -6.54 12.86 -23.44
N GLY A 100 -6.65 13.44 -24.64
CA GLY A 100 -6.54 12.76 -25.91
C GLY A 100 -5.21 12.05 -26.11
N GLU A 101 -5.32 10.80 -26.59
CA GLU A 101 -4.28 10.16 -27.37
C GLU A 101 -4.11 10.92 -28.70
N ASP A 102 -3.07 11.75 -28.79
CA ASP A 102 -2.45 12.07 -30.06
C ASP A 102 -1.63 10.86 -30.50
N LYS A 103 -2.14 10.16 -31.52
CA LYS A 103 -1.42 9.11 -32.24
C LYS A 103 -0.32 9.74 -33.09
N LYS A 104 0.93 9.39 -32.82
CA LYS A 104 1.96 9.27 -33.86
C LYS A 104 3.05 8.29 -33.51
#